data_AF-A0A974PX07-F1
#
_entry.id   AF-A0A974PX07-F1
#
_cell.length_a   1.000
_cell.length_b   1.000
_cell.length_c   1.000
_cell.angle_alpha   90.00
_cell.angle_beta   90.00
_cell.angle_gamma   90.00
#
_symmetry.space_group_name_H-M   'P 1'
#
loop_
_entity.id
_entity.type
_entity.pdbx_description
1 polymer ?
#
loop_
_entity_poly.entity_id
_entity_poly.type
_entity_poly.pdbx_seq_one_letter_code
_entity_poly.pdbx_strand_id
1 'polypeptide(L)'
;MSLSRTRLLREMGISPVWRLRGRPDDDAAVAAAADDAVPAAAAGNAPASPAAVAIDAGSVAGMDWPALRAAVAGCTACGLCRERKQAVLGVGDERADWLFIGEGPGAEEDARGEPFVGQAGKLLDAMLAAIDLARGDNVYIANAVKCRPPGNRTPEPAEMAACRPYLQRQIALLRPKLIVLLGRAAMHAVLGEERPLGASRGRLFEYRDGELVVPVLVTYHPAYLLRNLPDKAKAWEDLLFARRTMRRQLAEG
;
A
#
# COMPACT_ATOMS: atom_id res chain seq x y z
N MET A 1 47.18 -13.46 5.72
CA MET A 1 46.50 -14.75 5.47
C MET A 1 44.99 -14.52 5.56
N SER A 2 44.28 -14.55 4.43
CA SER A 2 42.82 -14.34 4.39
C SER A 2 42.10 -15.60 4.90
N LEU A 3 41.20 -15.45 5.86
CA LEU A 3 40.38 -16.55 6.35
C LEU A 3 39.35 -16.92 5.27
N SER A 4 39.26 -18.20 4.93
CA SER A 4 38.26 -18.67 3.98
C SER A 4 36.84 -18.41 4.50
N ARG A 5 35.91 -18.12 3.59
CA ARG A 5 34.49 -17.86 3.91
C ARG A 5 33.89 -18.94 4.82
N THR A 6 34.26 -20.20 4.60
CA THR A 6 33.81 -21.34 5.42
C THR A 6 34.29 -21.25 6.87
N ARG A 7 35.52 -20.77 7.09
CA ARG A 7 36.10 -20.60 8.43
C ARG A 7 35.39 -19.47 9.17
N LEU A 8 35.11 -18.36 8.49
CA LEU A 8 34.36 -17.24 9.06
C LEU A 8 32.95 -17.66 9.53
N LEU A 9 32.23 -18.44 8.71
CA LEU A 9 30.88 -18.92 9.04
C LEU A 9 30.87 -19.92 10.21
N ARG A 10 31.96 -20.67 10.40
CA ARG A 10 32.12 -21.57 11.55
C ARG A 10 32.32 -20.79 12.84
N GLU A 11 33.19 -19.78 12.84
CA GLU A 11 33.44 -18.91 14.00
C GLU A 11 32.17 -18.18 14.45
N MET A 12 31.28 -17.87 13.50
CA MET A 12 29.99 -17.23 13.77
C MET A 12 28.89 -18.19 14.29
N GLY A 13 29.17 -19.49 14.42
CA GLY A 13 28.19 -20.49 14.88
C GLY A 13 27.11 -20.85 13.84
N ILE A 14 27.30 -20.51 12.57
CA ILE A 14 26.33 -20.71 11.47
C ILE A 14 26.58 -22.04 10.74
N SER A 15 27.15 -23.03 11.44
CA SER A 15 27.51 -24.33 10.88
C SER A 15 26.57 -25.44 11.39
N PRO A 16 26.14 -26.39 10.54
CA PRO A 16 26.56 -26.60 9.16
C PRO A 16 25.85 -25.70 8.15
N VAL A 17 26.59 -25.28 7.12
CA VAL A 17 26.02 -24.60 5.95
C VAL A 17 25.38 -25.65 5.06
N TRP A 18 24.05 -25.68 5.03
CA TRP A 18 23.29 -26.58 4.17
C TRP A 18 23.52 -26.24 2.70
N ARG A 19 23.92 -27.25 1.91
CA ARG A 19 24.01 -27.14 0.44
C ARG A 19 22.89 -27.95 -0.18
N LEU A 20 22.31 -27.44 -1.27
CA LEU A 20 21.41 -28.20 -2.11
C LEU A 20 22.17 -29.42 -2.67
N ARG A 21 21.55 -30.60 -2.66
CA ARG A 21 22.09 -31.76 -3.39
C ARG A 21 22.10 -31.42 -4.88
N GLY A 22 23.27 -31.60 -5.51
CA GLY A 22 23.48 -31.27 -6.91
C GLY A 22 22.57 -32.05 -7.85
N ARG A 23 22.15 -31.37 -8.92
CA ARG A 23 21.58 -31.98 -10.12
C ARG A 23 22.75 -32.52 -10.95
N PRO A 24 22.70 -33.75 -11.48
CA PRO A 24 23.72 -34.22 -12.40
C PRO A 24 23.48 -33.63 -13.80
N ASP A 25 24.47 -32.91 -14.32
CA ASP A 25 24.72 -32.69 -15.76
C ASP A 25 25.72 -33.80 -16.19
N ASP A 26 25.78 -34.37 -17.38
CA ASP A 26 25.10 -34.27 -18.68
C ASP A 26 25.47 -35.57 -19.45
N ASP A 27 24.62 -36.07 -20.35
CA ASP A 27 24.95 -36.82 -21.59
C ASP A 27 23.83 -37.79 -21.99
N ALA A 28 22.91 -37.30 -22.83
CA ALA A 28 22.31 -38.09 -23.92
C ALA A 28 21.51 -37.14 -24.84
N ALA A 29 22.10 -36.84 -25.98
CA ALA A 29 21.42 -36.23 -27.11
C ALA A 29 20.25 -37.11 -27.57
N VAL A 30 19.05 -36.55 -27.68
CA VAL A 30 17.99 -37.12 -28.53
C VAL A 30 17.25 -35.99 -29.25
N ALA A 31 17.42 -36.05 -30.57
CA ALA A 31 16.68 -35.50 -31.70
C ALA A 31 15.43 -34.62 -31.44
N ALA A 32 15.43 -33.50 -32.16
CA ALA A 32 14.25 -32.73 -32.51
C ALA A 32 13.30 -33.53 -33.42
N ALA A 33 12.00 -33.49 -33.09
CA ALA A 33 10.92 -33.78 -34.01
C ALA A 33 9.79 -32.78 -33.75
N ALA A 34 9.26 -32.25 -34.86
CA ALA A 34 8.20 -31.26 -34.94
C ALA A 34 6.80 -31.88 -34.82
N ASP A 35 5.82 -30.98 -34.75
CA ASP A 35 4.36 -31.14 -34.85
C ASP A 35 3.64 -31.75 -33.64
N ASP A 36 2.83 -30.92 -32.96
CA ASP A 36 1.41 -30.87 -33.31
C ASP A 36 0.69 -29.66 -32.68
N ALA A 37 -0.08 -28.98 -33.52
CA ALA A 37 -0.90 -27.83 -33.17
C ALA A 37 -2.09 -28.25 -32.31
N VAL A 38 -2.28 -27.60 -31.15
CA VAL A 38 -3.47 -27.74 -30.33
C VAL A 38 -4.49 -26.65 -30.72
N PRO A 39 -5.74 -27.00 -31.09
CA PRO A 39 -6.72 -26.05 -31.57
C PRO A 39 -7.23 -25.13 -30.46
N ALA A 40 -7.37 -23.85 -30.80
CA ALA A 40 -7.98 -22.83 -29.97
C ALA A 40 -9.46 -23.17 -29.72
N ALA A 41 -9.77 -23.56 -28.48
CA ALA A 41 -11.14 -23.76 -28.03
C ALA A 41 -11.80 -22.39 -27.73
N ALA A 42 -12.76 -22.06 -28.59
CA ALA A 42 -13.92 -21.20 -28.43
C ALA A 42 -13.99 -20.29 -27.19
N ALA A 43 -13.95 -18.99 -27.47
CA ALA A 43 -14.40 -17.93 -26.57
C ALA A 43 -15.87 -18.17 -26.17
N GLY A 44 -16.06 -18.69 -24.95
CA GLY A 44 -17.35 -18.72 -24.29
C GLY A 44 -17.76 -17.30 -23.93
N ASN A 45 -18.91 -16.88 -24.44
CA ASN A 45 -19.53 -15.60 -24.17
C ASN A 45 -19.91 -15.53 -22.67
N ALA A 46 -19.02 -14.97 -21.85
CA ALA A 46 -19.30 -14.70 -20.44
C ALA A 46 -20.46 -13.68 -20.36
N PRO A 47 -21.45 -13.90 -19.49
CA PRO A 47 -22.56 -12.96 -19.35
C PRO A 47 -22.01 -11.59 -18.91
N ALA A 48 -22.46 -10.54 -19.59
CA ALA A 48 -22.09 -9.17 -19.30
C ALA A 48 -22.32 -8.86 -17.81
N SER A 49 -21.22 -8.48 -17.16
CA SER A 49 -21.17 -8.04 -15.77
C SER A 49 -22.17 -6.90 -15.54
N PRO A 50 -22.96 -6.89 -14.44
CA PRO A 50 -23.78 -5.73 -14.12
C PRO A 50 -22.86 -4.51 -14.00
N ALA A 51 -23.17 -3.47 -14.78
CA ALA A 51 -22.33 -2.29 -14.92
C ALA A 51 -22.00 -1.71 -13.55
N ALA A 52 -20.71 -1.54 -13.27
CA ALA A 52 -20.25 -0.81 -12.11
C ALA A 52 -20.85 0.61 -12.18
N VAL A 53 -21.62 0.99 -11.16
CA VAL A 53 -22.16 2.35 -11.07
C VAL A 53 -20.99 3.26 -10.72
N ALA A 54 -20.55 4.08 -11.67
CA ALA A 54 -19.51 5.06 -11.43
C ALA A 54 -19.94 5.99 -10.29
N ILE A 55 -19.05 6.22 -9.33
CA ILE A 55 -19.29 7.19 -8.26
C ILE A 55 -19.32 8.58 -8.90
N ASP A 56 -20.42 9.31 -8.71
CA ASP A 56 -20.40 10.73 -8.99
C ASP A 56 -19.53 11.43 -7.93
N ALA A 57 -18.35 11.89 -8.34
CA ALA A 57 -17.43 12.61 -7.47
C ALA A 57 -18.06 13.88 -6.88
N GLY A 58 -19.01 14.51 -7.59
CA GLY A 58 -19.77 15.65 -7.10
C GLY A 58 -20.63 15.31 -5.88
N SER A 59 -21.31 14.16 -5.90
CA SER A 59 -22.09 13.65 -4.77
C SER A 59 -21.26 13.36 -3.52
N VAL A 60 -20.01 12.91 -3.68
CA VAL A 60 -19.11 12.56 -2.55
C VAL A 60 -18.45 13.81 -1.95
N ALA A 61 -18.17 14.83 -2.77
CA ALA A 61 -17.47 16.04 -2.36
C ALA A 61 -18.14 16.78 -1.17
N GLY A 62 -19.47 16.66 -1.03
CA GLY A 62 -20.24 17.30 0.05
C GLY A 62 -20.45 16.48 1.32
N MET A 63 -20.03 15.21 1.37
CA MET A 63 -20.38 14.30 2.48
C MET A 63 -19.64 14.60 3.78
N ASP A 64 -20.31 14.65 4.93
CA ASP A 64 -19.62 14.62 6.23
C ASP A 64 -19.10 13.20 6.57
N TRP A 65 -18.44 13.03 7.72
CA TRP A 65 -17.89 11.73 8.14
C TRP A 65 -18.95 10.61 8.23
N PRO A 66 -20.13 10.82 8.86
CA PRO A 66 -21.20 9.83 8.84
C PRO A 66 -21.66 9.44 7.43
N ALA A 67 -21.92 10.41 6.56
CA ALA A 67 -22.36 10.14 5.18
C ALA A 67 -21.28 9.41 4.39
N LEU A 68 -20.02 9.82 4.52
CA LEU A 68 -18.88 9.18 3.87
C LEU A 68 -18.71 7.72 4.31
N ARG A 69 -18.89 7.45 5.61
CA ARG A 69 -18.83 6.08 6.16
C ARG A 69 -19.94 5.20 5.61
N ALA A 70 -21.16 5.71 5.55
CA ALA A 70 -22.29 4.99 4.96
C ALA A 70 -22.09 4.72 3.45
N ALA A 71 -21.61 5.71 2.70
CA ALA A 71 -21.33 5.59 1.27
C ALA A 71 -20.26 4.53 0.98
N VAL A 72 -19.16 4.53 1.74
CA VAL A 72 -18.09 3.54 1.57
C VAL A 72 -18.57 2.13 1.92
N ALA A 73 -19.36 1.96 2.99
CA ALA A 73 -19.92 0.67 3.38
C ALA A 73 -20.82 0.06 2.29
N GLY A 74 -21.67 0.89 1.67
CA GLY A 74 -22.60 0.52 0.61
C GLY A 74 -22.03 0.55 -0.82
N CYS A 75 -20.75 0.93 -1.01
CA CYS A 75 -20.20 1.18 -2.34
C CYS A 75 -20.15 -0.07 -3.23
N THR A 76 -20.60 0.06 -4.49
CA THR A 76 -20.55 -0.98 -5.53
C THR A 76 -19.86 -0.54 -6.83
N ALA A 77 -18.99 0.47 -6.75
CA ALA A 77 -18.44 1.16 -7.91
C ALA A 77 -17.28 0.45 -8.62
N CYS A 78 -16.75 -0.65 -8.08
CA CYS A 78 -15.71 -1.45 -8.72
C CYS A 78 -15.83 -2.93 -8.33
N GLY A 79 -15.13 -3.81 -9.04
CA GLY A 79 -15.21 -5.26 -8.83
C GLY A 79 -14.83 -5.73 -7.42
N LEU A 80 -13.99 -4.97 -6.71
CA LEU A 80 -13.55 -5.28 -5.34
C LEU A 80 -14.71 -5.39 -4.33
N CYS A 81 -15.85 -4.76 -4.61
CA CYS A 81 -17.01 -4.84 -3.72
C CYS A 81 -17.62 -6.23 -3.60
N ARG A 82 -17.34 -7.13 -4.56
CA ARG A 82 -17.97 -8.45 -4.67
C ARG A 82 -17.37 -9.47 -3.71
N GLU A 83 -16.11 -9.31 -3.36
CA GLU A 83 -15.36 -10.29 -2.55
C GLU A 83 -15.02 -9.80 -1.13
N ARG A 84 -15.16 -8.50 -0.86
CA ARG A 84 -14.95 -7.96 0.49
C ARG A 84 -15.98 -8.53 1.46
N LYS A 85 -15.57 -8.73 2.72
CA LYS A 85 -16.51 -8.92 3.83
C LYS A 85 -17.03 -7.58 4.33
N GLN A 86 -16.16 -6.57 4.39
CA GLN A 86 -16.56 -5.22 4.74
C GLN A 86 -15.62 -4.19 4.12
N ALA A 87 -16.14 -2.99 3.87
CA ALA A 87 -15.30 -1.89 3.41
C ALA A 87 -14.54 -1.27 4.60
N VAL A 88 -13.30 -0.89 4.38
CA VAL A 88 -12.40 -0.30 5.38
C VAL A 88 -12.15 1.16 5.00
N LEU A 89 -12.87 2.08 5.63
CA LEU A 89 -12.78 3.52 5.37
C LEU A 89 -11.39 4.07 5.77
N GLY A 90 -10.99 3.79 7.00
CA GLY A 90 -9.87 4.41 7.69
C GLY A 90 -10.14 4.45 9.20
N VAL A 91 -9.11 4.73 10.00
CA VAL A 91 -9.23 4.89 11.45
C VAL A 91 -8.24 5.94 11.95
N GLY A 92 -8.62 6.67 13.00
CA GLY A 92 -7.77 7.63 13.67
C GLY A 92 -8.53 8.88 14.10
N ASP A 93 -7.77 9.92 14.43
CA ASP A 93 -8.33 11.22 14.76
C ASP A 93 -8.86 11.91 13.50
N GLU A 94 -10.15 12.25 13.49
CA GLU A 94 -10.83 12.95 12.39
C GLU A 94 -10.40 14.43 12.26
N ARG A 95 -9.50 14.89 13.13
CA ARG A 95 -8.80 16.19 13.09
C ARG A 95 -7.27 16.05 13.02
N ALA A 96 -6.78 14.87 12.64
CA ALA A 96 -5.35 14.60 12.57
C ALA A 96 -4.61 15.50 11.58
N ASP A 97 -3.49 16.04 12.02
CA ASP A 97 -2.52 16.71 11.15
C ASP A 97 -1.72 15.71 10.30
N TRP A 98 -1.56 14.47 10.77
CA TRP A 98 -0.85 13.41 10.07
C TRP A 98 -1.81 12.44 9.37
N LEU A 99 -1.64 12.28 8.06
CA LEU A 99 -2.37 11.29 7.28
C LEU A 99 -1.43 10.25 6.68
N PHE A 100 -1.60 8.98 7.06
CA PHE A 100 -0.88 7.86 6.47
C PHE A 100 -1.79 7.11 5.50
N ILE A 101 -1.30 6.84 4.29
CA ILE A 101 -2.09 6.17 3.24
C ILE A 101 -1.35 4.93 2.76
N GLY A 102 -1.96 3.76 2.95
CA GLY A 102 -1.51 2.47 2.43
C GLY A 102 -2.13 2.09 1.09
N GLU A 103 -1.89 0.84 0.68
CA GLU A 103 -2.38 0.28 -0.58
C GLU A 103 -3.87 -0.11 -0.51
N GLY A 104 -4.21 -1.02 0.39
CA GLY A 104 -5.55 -1.60 0.47
C GLY A 104 -5.67 -2.51 1.70
N PRO A 105 -6.89 -2.93 2.06
CA PRO A 105 -7.11 -3.87 3.15
C PRO A 105 -6.52 -5.25 2.83
N GLY A 106 -5.91 -5.90 3.82
CA GLY A 106 -5.59 -7.32 3.79
C GLY A 106 -6.72 -8.17 4.37
N ALA A 107 -6.44 -9.46 4.60
CA ALA A 107 -7.44 -10.42 5.07
C ALA A 107 -7.96 -10.12 6.47
N GLU A 108 -7.08 -9.67 7.38
CA GLU A 108 -7.46 -9.33 8.75
C GLU A 108 -8.23 -8.00 8.79
N GLU A 109 -7.81 -7.02 7.98
CA GLU A 109 -8.49 -5.74 7.83
C GLU A 109 -9.90 -5.92 7.27
N ASP A 110 -10.08 -6.77 6.26
CA ASP A 110 -11.38 -7.13 5.69
C ASP A 110 -12.27 -7.89 6.68
N ALA A 111 -11.69 -8.65 7.61
CA ALA A 111 -12.45 -9.32 8.67
C ALA A 111 -12.88 -8.37 9.80
N ARG A 112 -12.11 -7.31 10.06
CA ARG A 112 -12.32 -6.40 11.21
C ARG A 112 -12.90 -5.03 10.87
N GLY A 113 -12.78 -4.57 9.62
CA GLY A 113 -13.22 -3.24 9.20
C GLY A 113 -12.24 -2.12 9.52
N GLU A 114 -11.05 -2.47 9.99
CA GLU A 114 -10.02 -1.54 10.46
C GLU A 114 -8.75 -1.70 9.62
N PRO A 115 -8.10 -0.59 9.18
CA PRO A 115 -6.90 -0.68 8.38
C PRO A 115 -5.67 -1.01 9.24
N PHE A 116 -4.71 -1.72 8.66
CA PHE A 116 -3.42 -2.01 9.30
C PHE A 116 -3.59 -2.67 10.68
N VAL A 117 -4.28 -3.81 10.75
CA VAL A 117 -4.46 -4.60 11.98
C VAL A 117 -3.58 -5.85 12.02
N GLY A 118 -3.09 -6.32 10.86
CA GLY A 118 -2.17 -7.45 10.77
C GLY A 118 -0.71 -7.13 11.08
N GLN A 119 0.21 -8.01 10.68
CA GLN A 119 1.66 -7.84 10.93
C GLN A 119 2.23 -6.53 10.36
N ALA A 120 1.78 -6.14 9.16
CA ALA A 120 2.14 -4.86 8.56
C ALA A 120 1.65 -3.68 9.42
N GLY A 121 0.50 -3.83 10.06
CA GLY A 121 -0.05 -2.84 10.99
C GLY A 121 0.76 -2.70 12.27
N LYS A 122 1.17 -3.82 12.87
CA LYS A 122 2.06 -3.80 14.05
C LYS A 122 3.38 -3.08 13.76
N LEU A 123 3.94 -3.28 12.56
CA LEU A 123 5.13 -2.55 12.14
C LEU A 123 4.83 -1.06 11.93
N LEU A 124 3.68 -0.70 11.34
CA LEU A 124 3.26 0.69 11.22
C LEU A 124 3.13 1.35 12.60
N ASP A 125 2.52 0.69 13.58
CA ASP A 125 2.40 1.20 14.94
C ASP A 125 3.78 1.43 15.58
N ALA A 126 4.74 0.52 15.37
CA ALA A 126 6.12 0.71 15.81
C ALA A 126 6.84 1.87 15.08
N MET A 127 6.55 2.07 13.79
CA MET A 127 7.07 3.19 13.00
C MET A 127 6.53 4.54 13.51
N LEU A 128 5.23 4.61 13.83
CA LEU A 128 4.60 5.78 14.43
C LEU A 128 5.23 6.10 15.79
N ALA A 129 5.35 5.09 16.66
CA ALA A 129 5.95 5.25 17.98
C ALA A 129 7.40 5.76 17.91
N ALA A 130 8.17 5.32 16.90
CA ALA A 130 9.55 5.78 16.71
C ALA A 130 9.67 7.28 16.36
N ILE A 131 8.59 7.91 15.90
CA ILE A 131 8.50 9.37 15.67
C ILE A 131 7.56 10.07 16.65
N ASP A 132 7.35 9.47 17.82
CA ASP A 132 6.57 10.04 18.92
C ASP A 132 5.07 10.22 18.60
N LEU A 133 4.54 9.35 17.74
CA LEU A 133 3.12 9.32 17.35
C LEU A 133 2.43 8.03 17.80
N ALA A 134 1.11 8.09 17.97
CA ALA A 134 0.28 6.94 18.27
C ALA A 134 -0.97 6.93 17.38
N ARG A 135 -1.48 5.74 17.08
CA ARG A 135 -2.74 5.59 16.35
C ARG A 135 -3.88 6.22 17.16
N GLY A 136 -4.69 7.04 16.50
CA GLY A 136 -5.82 7.72 17.15
C GLY A 136 -5.45 8.98 17.92
N ASP A 137 -4.17 9.35 17.97
CA ASP A 137 -3.68 10.59 18.57
C ASP A 137 -2.95 11.41 17.50
N ASN A 138 -3.61 12.45 16.99
CA ASN A 138 -3.14 13.30 15.89
C ASN A 138 -2.72 12.54 14.61
N VAL A 139 -3.23 11.32 14.42
CA VAL A 139 -2.91 10.44 13.29
C VAL A 139 -4.20 9.84 12.72
N TYR A 140 -4.35 9.93 11.40
CA TYR A 140 -5.35 9.20 10.64
C TYR A 140 -4.69 8.24 9.64
N ILE A 141 -5.22 7.02 9.55
CA ILE A 141 -4.69 5.96 8.69
C ILE A 141 -5.78 5.55 7.70
N ALA A 142 -5.46 5.59 6.42
CA ALA A 142 -6.32 5.21 5.31
C ALA A 142 -5.58 4.31 4.30
N ASN A 143 -6.29 3.85 3.28
CA ASN A 143 -5.73 3.14 2.13
C ASN A 143 -6.21 3.75 0.82
N ALA A 144 -5.48 3.52 -0.27
CA ALA A 144 -5.85 3.94 -1.62
C ALA A 144 -7.20 3.34 -2.05
N VAL A 145 -7.41 2.05 -1.80
CA VAL A 145 -8.72 1.39 -1.97
C VAL A 145 -9.34 1.01 -0.63
N LYS A 146 -10.68 1.00 -0.55
CA LYS A 146 -11.43 0.66 0.67
C LYS A 146 -11.88 -0.80 0.74
N CYS A 147 -11.56 -1.60 -0.26
CA CYS A 147 -11.98 -2.99 -0.38
C CYS A 147 -10.75 -3.86 -0.61
N ARG A 148 -10.72 -5.05 0.00
CA ARG A 148 -9.62 -6.00 -0.15
C ARG A 148 -9.54 -6.55 -1.59
N PRO A 149 -8.38 -6.44 -2.27
CA PRO A 149 -8.17 -7.13 -3.54
C PRO A 149 -8.07 -8.66 -3.39
N PRO A 150 -8.57 -9.43 -4.37
CA PRO A 150 -8.46 -10.89 -4.38
C PRO A 150 -7.01 -11.33 -4.19
N GLY A 151 -6.75 -12.25 -3.28
CA GLY A 151 -5.38 -12.73 -2.99
C GLY A 151 -4.41 -11.67 -2.46
N ASN A 152 -4.89 -10.52 -1.98
CA ASN A 152 -4.06 -9.37 -1.59
C ASN A 152 -3.13 -8.89 -2.72
N ARG A 153 -3.57 -9.01 -3.98
CA ARG A 153 -2.87 -8.41 -5.12
C ARG A 153 -2.85 -6.88 -4.98
N THR A 154 -1.95 -6.25 -5.71
CA THR A 154 -1.99 -4.79 -5.86
C THR A 154 -3.29 -4.38 -6.58
N PRO A 155 -4.00 -3.35 -6.09
CA PRO A 155 -5.17 -2.80 -6.75
C PRO A 155 -4.83 -2.31 -8.17
N GLU A 156 -5.75 -2.52 -9.10
CA GLU A 156 -5.61 -2.04 -10.46
C GLU A 156 -5.80 -0.51 -10.53
N PRO A 157 -5.19 0.17 -11.51
CA PRO A 157 -5.39 1.61 -11.69
C PRO A 157 -6.87 2.02 -11.77
N ALA A 158 -7.71 1.23 -12.44
CA ALA A 158 -9.14 1.47 -12.52
C ALA A 158 -9.85 1.36 -11.16
N GLU A 159 -9.42 0.42 -10.30
CA GLU A 159 -9.97 0.25 -8.96
C GLU A 159 -9.56 1.40 -8.04
N MET A 160 -8.30 1.85 -8.13
CA MET A 160 -7.82 3.03 -7.42
C MET A 160 -8.56 4.29 -7.88
N ALA A 161 -8.74 4.46 -9.19
CA ALA A 161 -9.48 5.58 -9.76
C ALA A 161 -10.94 5.61 -9.27
N ALA A 162 -11.61 4.44 -9.26
CA ALA A 162 -12.98 4.33 -8.76
C ALA A 162 -13.09 4.64 -7.26
N CYS A 163 -12.06 4.36 -6.45
CA CYS A 163 -12.06 4.62 -5.01
C CYS A 163 -11.56 6.03 -4.63
N ARG A 164 -10.89 6.72 -5.57
CA ARG A 164 -10.26 8.02 -5.37
C ARG A 164 -11.19 9.10 -4.80
N PRO A 165 -12.46 9.23 -5.22
CA PRO A 165 -13.36 10.26 -4.67
C PRO A 165 -13.53 10.18 -3.15
N TYR A 166 -13.56 8.96 -2.59
CA TYR A 166 -13.63 8.79 -1.14
C TYR A 166 -12.35 9.22 -0.44
N LEU A 167 -11.19 8.89 -1.01
CA LEU A 167 -9.90 9.29 -0.45
C LEU A 167 -9.72 10.81 -0.50
N GLN A 168 -10.07 11.44 -1.63
CA GLN A 168 -10.06 12.90 -1.75
C GLN A 168 -10.96 13.55 -0.71
N ARG A 169 -12.17 13.00 -0.52
CA ARG A 169 -13.08 13.51 0.51
C ARG A 169 -12.52 13.36 1.92
N GLN A 170 -11.84 12.25 2.25
CA GLN A 170 -11.14 12.11 3.53
C GLN A 170 -10.07 13.19 3.71
N ILE A 171 -9.25 13.44 2.69
CA ILE A 171 -8.21 14.48 2.74
C ILE A 171 -8.84 15.86 2.92
N ALA A 172 -9.93 16.15 2.22
CA ALA A 172 -10.64 17.43 2.32
C ALA A 172 -11.31 17.65 3.70
N LEU A 173 -11.83 16.58 4.32
CA LEU A 173 -12.38 16.64 5.68
C LEU A 173 -11.29 16.79 6.75
N LEU A 174 -10.18 16.06 6.61
CA LEU A 174 -9.06 16.10 7.55
C LEU A 174 -8.26 17.40 7.47
N ARG A 175 -8.03 17.90 6.25
CA ARG A 175 -7.07 18.98 5.95
C ARG A 175 -5.72 18.78 6.67
N PRO A 176 -5.05 17.63 6.47
CA PRO A 176 -3.84 17.30 7.21
C PRO A 176 -2.70 18.26 6.85
N LYS A 177 -1.75 18.46 7.76
CA LYS A 177 -0.52 19.22 7.52
C LYS A 177 0.54 18.41 6.80
N LEU A 178 0.49 17.08 6.86
CA LEU A 178 1.43 16.19 6.17
C LEU A 178 0.78 14.86 5.78
N ILE A 179 1.02 14.43 4.54
CA ILE A 179 0.61 13.11 4.04
C ILE A 179 1.84 12.22 3.87
N VAL A 180 1.76 10.98 4.38
CA VAL A 180 2.79 9.95 4.21
C VAL A 180 2.22 8.76 3.44
N LEU A 181 2.74 8.54 2.23
CA LEU A 181 2.32 7.47 1.32
C LEU A 181 3.20 6.24 1.54
N LEU A 182 2.55 5.12 1.83
CA LEU A 182 3.18 3.84 2.12
C LEU A 182 3.14 2.97 0.86
N GLY A 183 4.23 3.01 0.07
CA GLY A 183 4.39 2.19 -1.12
C GLY A 183 3.82 2.79 -2.41
N ARG A 184 3.92 2.01 -3.49
CA ARG A 184 3.66 2.47 -4.86
C ARG A 184 2.18 2.75 -5.13
N ALA A 185 1.28 1.89 -4.66
CA ALA A 185 -0.15 2.06 -4.89
C ALA A 185 -0.68 3.35 -4.23
N ALA A 186 -0.27 3.64 -2.99
CA ALA A 186 -0.60 4.90 -2.32
C ALA A 186 -0.08 6.11 -3.11
N MET A 187 1.17 6.04 -3.59
CA MET A 187 1.77 7.07 -4.44
C MET A 187 0.97 7.30 -5.72
N HIS A 188 0.62 6.24 -6.45
CA HIS A 188 -0.19 6.34 -7.67
C HIS A 188 -1.57 6.95 -7.36
N ALA A 189 -2.27 6.46 -6.35
CA ALA A 189 -3.62 6.93 -6.03
C ALA A 189 -3.70 8.42 -5.66
N VAL A 190 -2.65 8.95 -5.01
CA VAL A 190 -2.63 10.34 -4.52
C VAL A 190 -1.96 11.30 -5.51
N LEU A 191 -0.80 10.92 -6.07
CA LEU A 191 -0.03 11.79 -6.97
C LEU A 191 -0.39 11.62 -8.45
N GLY A 192 -1.07 10.53 -8.83
CA GLY A 192 -1.48 10.27 -10.21
C GLY A 192 -0.34 9.85 -11.14
N GLU A 193 0.83 9.52 -10.60
CA GLU A 193 2.03 9.23 -11.40
C GLU A 193 2.64 7.87 -11.06
N GLU A 194 3.00 7.11 -12.10
CA GLU A 194 3.79 5.89 -11.95
C GLU A 194 5.28 6.21 -11.93
N ARG A 195 5.83 6.39 -10.74
CA ARG A 195 7.28 6.56 -10.53
C ARG A 195 7.91 5.35 -9.85
N PRO A 196 9.22 5.10 -10.05
CA PRO A 196 9.94 4.15 -9.21
C PRO A 196 9.92 4.60 -7.75
N LEU A 197 9.46 3.72 -6.85
CA LEU A 197 9.34 4.01 -5.42
C LEU A 197 10.69 4.44 -4.82
N GLY A 198 11.78 3.76 -5.18
CA GLY A 198 13.12 4.07 -4.68
C GLY A 198 13.61 5.47 -5.07
N ALA A 199 13.23 5.99 -6.24
CA ALA A 199 13.59 7.34 -6.71
C ALA A 199 12.68 8.45 -6.14
N SER A 200 11.56 8.05 -5.52
CA SER A 200 10.56 8.98 -4.97
C SER A 200 10.74 9.21 -3.47
N ARG A 201 11.36 8.26 -2.76
CA ARG A 201 11.70 8.41 -1.34
C ARG A 201 12.68 9.55 -1.09
N GLY A 202 12.66 10.09 0.13
CA GLY A 202 13.53 11.20 0.53
C GLY A 202 13.25 12.54 -0.16
N ARG A 203 12.13 12.66 -0.88
CA ARG A 203 11.72 13.88 -1.59
C ARG A 203 10.33 14.32 -1.13
N LEU A 204 10.11 15.64 -1.16
CA LEU A 204 8.79 16.22 -0.95
C LEU A 204 8.04 16.35 -2.28
N PHE A 205 6.77 16.00 -2.24
CA PHE A 205 5.78 16.26 -3.28
C PHE A 205 4.67 17.10 -2.68
N GLU A 206 3.69 17.47 -3.51
CA GLU A 206 2.53 18.23 -3.08
C GLU A 206 1.25 17.53 -3.55
N TYR A 207 0.30 17.40 -2.62
CA TYR A 207 -1.08 17.13 -2.94
C TYR A 207 -1.82 18.46 -3.07
N ARG A 208 -2.63 18.59 -4.13
CA ARG A 208 -3.39 19.81 -4.43
C ARG A 208 -4.85 19.44 -4.67
N ASP A 209 -5.75 20.11 -3.96
CA ASP A 209 -7.20 19.95 -4.09
C ASP A 209 -7.89 21.28 -3.81
N GLY A 210 -8.26 22.00 -4.88
CA GLY A 210 -8.68 23.40 -4.79
C GLY A 210 -7.57 24.27 -4.18
N GLU A 211 -7.89 24.97 -3.09
CA GLU A 211 -6.95 25.80 -2.33
C GLU A 211 -6.10 25.01 -1.33
N LEU A 212 -6.44 23.74 -1.06
CA LEU A 212 -5.70 22.90 -0.14
C LEU A 212 -4.41 22.41 -0.82
N VAL A 213 -3.27 22.80 -0.26
CA VAL A 213 -1.94 22.30 -0.64
C VAL A 213 -1.33 21.61 0.58
N VAL A 214 -0.97 20.34 0.44
CA VAL A 214 -0.40 19.55 1.53
C VAL A 214 0.92 18.92 1.09
N PRO A 215 2.01 19.03 1.87
CA PRO A 215 3.23 18.32 1.59
C PRO A 215 3.02 16.80 1.68
N VAL A 216 3.68 16.07 0.79
CA VAL A 216 3.57 14.62 0.67
C VAL A 216 4.96 14.00 0.72
N LEU A 217 5.10 12.96 1.54
CA LEU A 217 6.28 12.11 1.59
C LEU A 217 5.93 10.69 1.19
N VAL A 218 6.89 10.01 0.57
CA VAL A 218 6.74 8.62 0.14
C VAL A 218 7.76 7.77 0.86
N THR A 219 7.31 6.64 1.41
CA THR A 219 8.18 5.62 2.02
C THR A 219 7.75 4.21 1.62
N TYR A 220 8.48 3.19 2.09
CA TYR A 220 8.15 1.80 1.84
C TYR A 220 6.90 1.37 2.62
N HIS A 221 6.11 0.49 2.00
CA HIS A 221 4.98 -0.14 2.69
C HIS A 221 5.48 -1.08 3.79
N PRO A 222 4.87 -1.12 5.00
CA PRO A 222 5.32 -2.00 6.09
C PRO A 222 5.40 -3.48 5.68
N ALA A 223 4.45 -3.98 4.90
CA ALA A 223 4.49 -5.36 4.39
C ALA A 223 5.74 -5.65 3.52
N TYR A 224 6.25 -4.67 2.77
CA TYR A 224 7.50 -4.80 2.02
C TYR A 224 8.70 -4.88 2.96
N LEU A 225 8.74 -4.04 3.99
CA LEU A 225 9.81 -4.01 4.99
C LEU A 225 9.88 -5.30 5.82
N LEU A 226 8.76 -5.98 6.04
CA LEU A 226 8.74 -7.30 6.68
C LEU A 226 9.38 -8.40 5.83
N ARG A 227 9.37 -8.25 4.49
CA ARG A 227 10.05 -9.17 3.57
C ARG A 227 11.48 -8.75 3.25
N ASN A 228 11.79 -7.47 3.37
CA ASN A 228 13.10 -6.87 3.04
C ASN A 228 13.60 -6.07 4.25
N LEU A 229 14.02 -6.80 5.29
CA LEU A 229 14.41 -6.22 6.58
C LEU A 229 15.50 -5.13 6.48
N PRO A 230 16.55 -5.24 5.63
CA PRO A 230 17.57 -4.20 5.53
C PRO A 230 17.04 -2.81 5.14
N ASP A 231 15.92 -2.75 4.41
CA ASP A 231 15.34 -1.48 3.97
C ASP A 231 14.58 -0.75 5.09
N LYS A 232 14.48 -1.33 6.29
CA LYS A 232 13.94 -0.63 7.47
C LYS A 232 14.75 0.60 7.84
N ALA A 233 16.08 0.57 7.64
CA ALA A 233 16.94 1.73 7.88
C ALA A 233 16.56 2.91 6.96
N LYS A 234 16.26 2.60 5.69
CA LYS A 234 15.80 3.59 4.71
C LYS A 234 14.44 4.17 5.07
N ALA A 235 13.49 3.33 5.50
CA ALA A 235 12.19 3.81 5.98
C ALA A 235 12.33 4.70 7.22
N TRP A 236 13.26 4.38 8.12
CA TRP A 236 13.55 5.22 9.29
C TRP A 236 14.06 6.61 8.89
N GLU A 237 14.95 6.71 7.90
CA GLU A 237 15.40 8.00 7.36
C GLU A 237 14.24 8.84 6.81
N ASP A 238 13.28 8.21 6.12
CA ASP A 238 12.08 8.88 5.62
C ASP A 238 11.19 9.40 6.76
N LEU A 239 11.01 8.62 7.83
CA LEU A 239 10.22 9.03 9.00
C LEU A 239 10.88 10.19 9.74
N LEU A 240 12.21 10.18 9.87
CA LEU A 240 12.94 11.32 10.41
C LEU A 240 12.77 12.58 9.54
N PHE A 241 12.73 12.40 8.22
CA PHE A 241 12.45 13.50 7.31
C PHE A 241 11.02 14.02 7.48
N ALA A 242 10.03 13.12 7.60
CA ALA A 242 8.64 13.46 7.88
C ALA A 242 8.50 14.26 9.17
N ARG A 243 9.15 13.85 10.25
CA ARG A 243 9.15 14.58 11.52
C ARG A 243 9.74 15.99 11.39
N ARG A 244 10.81 16.16 10.61
CA ARG A 244 11.39 17.49 10.34
C ARG A 244 10.45 18.36 9.51
N THR A 245 9.81 17.80 8.49
CA THR A 245 8.84 18.51 7.66
C THR A 245 7.64 18.97 8.48
N MET A 246 7.07 18.08 9.30
CA MET A 246 5.94 18.43 10.17
C MET A 246 6.26 19.58 11.12
N ARG A 247 7.44 19.56 11.75
CA ARG A 247 7.88 20.66 12.63
C ARG A 247 7.93 22.01 11.92
N ARG A 248 8.29 22.04 10.62
CA ARG A 248 8.26 23.29 9.83
C ARG A 248 6.83 23.73 9.55
N GLN A 249 5.95 22.80 9.16
CA GLN A 249 4.54 23.10 8.90
C GLN A 249 3.80 23.63 10.14
N LEU A 250 4.18 23.19 11.34
CA LEU A 250 3.64 23.70 12.61
C LEU A 250 4.24 25.05 13.03
N ALA A 251 5.40 25.43 12.49
CA ALA A 251 6.02 26.72 12.77
C ALA A 251 5.57 27.82 11.78
N GLU A 252 5.10 27.42 10.59
CA GLU A 252 4.71 28.31 9.49
C GLU A 252 3.21 28.65 9.49
N GLY A 253 2.37 27.95 10.24
CA GLY A 253 0.92 28.16 10.30
C GLY A 253 0.38 28.23 11.71
#